data_AF-A0A257QCE9-F1
#
_entry.id   AF-A0A257QCE9-F1
#
_cell.length_a   1.000
_cell.length_b   1.000
_cell.length_c   1.000
_cell.angle_alpha   90.00
_cell.angle_beta   90.00
_cell.angle_gamma   90.00
#
_symmetry.space_group_name_H-M   'P 1'
#
loop_
_entity.id
_entity.type
_entity.pdbx_description
1 polymer ?
#
loop_
_entity_poly.entity_id
_entity_poly.type
_entity_poly.pdbx_seq_one_letter_code
_entity_poly.pdbx_strand_id
1 'polypeptide(L)'
;MDKLTESERRYAHEQALASTRLEGHIPTPEFLADCEANIKGTMTNEQVRARSLARAIAKIEESAPPIGTRKAKASLFSEAL
;
A
#
# COMPACT_ATOMS: atom_id res chain seq x y z
N MET A 1 2.20 -14.97 -24.52
CA MET A 1 2.71 -13.59 -24.36
C MET A 1 4.14 -13.71 -23.88
N ASP A 2 5.08 -13.15 -24.65
CA ASP A 2 6.48 -13.13 -24.25
C ASP A 2 6.65 -12.30 -22.97
N LYS A 3 7.55 -12.74 -22.09
CA LYS A 3 7.87 -11.99 -20.87
C LYS A 3 8.48 -10.64 -21.30
N LEU A 4 7.99 -9.54 -20.72
CA LEU A 4 8.59 -8.22 -20.90
C LEU A 4 10.09 -8.29 -20.59
N THR A 5 10.89 -7.53 -21.33
CA THR A 5 12.30 -7.30 -21.06
C THR A 5 12.49 -6.41 -19.81
N GLU A 6 13.70 -6.35 -19.27
CA GLU A 6 14.02 -5.44 -18.17
C GLU A 6 13.79 -3.96 -18.56
N SER A 7 14.19 -3.57 -19.77
CA SER A 7 14.01 -2.21 -20.27
C SER A 7 12.54 -1.82 -20.41
N GLU A 8 11.68 -2.73 -20.86
CA GLU A 8 10.24 -2.48 -20.93
C GLU A 8 9.62 -2.35 -19.53
N ARG A 9 10.05 -3.17 -18.56
CA ARG A 9 9.63 -3.03 -17.16
C ARG A 9 10.09 -1.71 -16.57
N ARG A 10 11.36 -1.32 -16.82
CA ARG A 10 11.93 -0.04 -16.38
C ARG A 10 11.09 1.12 -16.87
N TYR A 11 10.84 1.16 -18.17
CA TYR A 11 10.06 2.21 -18.80
C TYR A 11 8.66 2.31 -18.20
N ALA A 12 7.96 1.19 -18.03
CA ALA A 12 6.63 1.16 -17.42
C ALA A 12 6.64 1.70 -15.97
N HIS A 13 7.63 1.33 -15.15
CA HIS A 13 7.75 1.81 -13.77
C HIS A 13 8.12 3.29 -13.70
N GLU A 14 8.99 3.79 -14.58
CA GLU A 14 9.33 5.22 -14.65
C GLU A 14 8.13 6.08 -15.03
N GLN A 15 7.33 5.64 -16.01
CA GLN A 15 6.08 6.29 -16.40
C GLN A 15 5.09 6.34 -15.23
N ALA A 16 4.88 5.20 -14.56
CA ALA A 16 3.99 5.14 -13.39
C ALA A 16 4.48 6.05 -12.26
N LEU A 17 5.77 6.04 -11.95
CA LEU A 17 6.37 6.84 -10.89
C LEU A 17 6.32 8.34 -11.20
N ALA A 18 6.49 8.73 -12.46
CA ALA A 18 6.30 10.11 -12.89
C ALA A 18 4.86 10.57 -12.66
N SER A 19 3.87 9.75 -13.06
CA SER A 19 2.44 10.07 -12.82
C SER A 19 2.14 10.23 -11.34
N THR A 20 2.59 9.29 -10.50
CA THR A 20 2.41 9.35 -9.05
C THR A 20 3.00 10.62 -8.44
N ARG A 21 4.18 11.04 -8.89
CA ARG A 21 4.84 12.27 -8.42
C ARG A 21 4.11 13.53 -8.87
N LEU A 22 3.56 13.55 -10.09
CA LEU A 22 2.76 14.67 -10.59
C LEU A 22 1.48 14.87 -9.78
N GLU A 23 0.91 13.80 -9.24
CA GLU A 23 -0.23 13.84 -8.31
C GLU A 23 0.15 14.28 -6.89
N GLY A 24 1.43 14.57 -6.63
CA GLY A 24 1.94 14.98 -5.32
C GLY A 24 2.18 13.83 -4.34
N HIS A 25 2.11 12.58 -4.82
CA HIS A 25 2.41 11.41 -4.02
C HIS A 25 3.90 11.06 -4.05
N ILE A 26 4.47 10.80 -2.88
CA ILE A 26 5.86 10.38 -2.72
C ILE A 26 5.87 8.94 -2.19
N PRO A 27 6.17 7.93 -3.02
CA PRO A 27 6.26 6.56 -2.56
C PRO A 27 7.37 6.36 -1.54
N THR A 28 7.17 5.41 -0.62
CA THR A 28 8.18 5.12 0.42
C THR A 28 9.40 4.41 -0.18
N PRO A 29 10.58 4.49 0.48
CA PRO A 29 11.78 3.79 0.02
C PRO A 29 11.58 2.28 -0.15
N GLU A 30 10.81 1.64 0.72
CA GLU A 30 10.55 0.20 0.68
C GLU A 30 9.72 -0.19 -0.54
N PHE A 31 8.76 0.64 -0.92
CA PHE A 31 7.98 0.44 -2.15
C PHE A 31 8.87 0.57 -3.39
N LEU A 32 9.74 1.59 -3.43
CA LEU A 32 10.68 1.78 -4.54
C LEU A 32 11.67 0.60 -4.68
N ALA A 33 12.11 0.03 -3.56
CA ALA A 33 12.97 -1.15 -3.57
C ALA A 33 12.26 -2.40 -4.13
N ASP A 34 10.99 -2.61 -3.79
CA ASP A 34 10.20 -3.70 -4.35
C ASP A 34 9.93 -3.51 -5.86
N CYS A 35 9.67 -2.27 -6.32
CA CYS A 35 9.59 -1.93 -7.75
C CYS A 35 10.88 -2.30 -8.49
N GLU A 36 12.04 -2.00 -7.90
CA GLU A 36 13.32 -2.38 -8.50
C GLU A 36 13.53 -3.88 -8.59
N ALA A 37 13.18 -4.61 -7.53
CA ALA A 37 13.24 -6.06 -7.53
C ALA A 37 12.34 -6.67 -8.63
N ASN A 38 11.21 -6.01 -8.94
CA ASN A 38 10.36 -6.40 -10.06
C ASN A 38 10.97 -6.10 -11.42
N ILE A 39 11.57 -4.91 -11.59
CA ILE A 39 12.23 -4.53 -12.84
C ILE A 39 13.38 -5.49 -13.14
N LYS A 40 14.20 -5.83 -12.14
CA LYS A 40 15.28 -6.82 -12.26
C LYS A 40 14.81 -8.27 -12.42
N GLY A 41 13.51 -8.51 -12.29
CA GLY A 41 12.91 -9.85 -12.38
C GLY A 41 13.23 -10.75 -11.19
N THR A 42 13.82 -10.22 -10.11
CA THR A 42 14.06 -10.95 -8.87
C THR A 42 12.78 -11.12 -8.03
N MET A 43 11.73 -10.37 -8.35
CA MET A 43 10.38 -10.51 -7.77
C MET A 43 9.28 -10.43 -8.83
N THR A 44 8.23 -11.22 -8.64
CA THR A 44 7.00 -11.14 -9.45
C THR A 44 6.10 -9.98 -8.99
N ASN A 45 5.16 -9.56 -9.85
CA ASN A 45 4.14 -8.57 -9.48
C ASN A 45 3.28 -9.01 -8.29
N GLU A 46 3.02 -10.31 -8.15
CA GLU A 46 2.27 -10.86 -7.01
C GLU A 46 3.05 -10.73 -5.71
N GLN A 47 4.35 -11.00 -5.73
CA GLN A 47 5.21 -10.85 -4.56
C GLN A 47 5.32 -9.39 -4.11
N VAL A 48 5.47 -8.44 -5.04
CA VAL A 48 5.49 -7.00 -4.73
C VAL A 48 4.16 -6.53 -4.14
N ARG A 49 3.04 -7.00 -4.69
CA ARG A 49 1.69 -6.69 -4.17
C ARG A 49 1.49 -7.26 -2.76
N ALA A 50 1.89 -8.51 -2.54
CA ALA A 50 1.78 -9.15 -1.23
C ALA A 50 2.59 -8.41 -0.16
N ARG A 51 3.83 -7.98 -0.46
CA ARG A 51 4.65 -7.19 0.48
C ARG A 51 4.05 -5.82 0.77
N SER A 52 3.53 -5.15 -0.26
CA SER A 52 2.87 -3.85 -0.08
C SER A 52 1.62 -3.97 0.79
N LEU A 53 0.82 -5.02 0.58
CA LEU A 53 -0.36 -5.29 1.40
C LEU A 53 0.03 -5.60 2.85
N ALA A 54 1.05 -6.43 3.07
CA ALA A 54 1.52 -6.75 4.42
C ALA A 54 1.95 -5.49 5.20
N ARG A 55 2.66 -4.56 4.55
CA ARG A 55 3.03 -3.27 5.16
C ARG A 55 1.81 -2.40 5.48
N ALA A 56 0.83 -2.37 4.58
CA ALA A 56 -0.41 -1.62 4.80
C ALA A 56 -1.20 -2.17 6.00
N ILE A 57 -1.31 -3.49 6.11
CA ILE A 57 -1.97 -4.17 7.25
C ILE A 57 -1.25 -3.85 8.55
N ALA A 58 0.08 -4.00 8.60
CA ALA A 58 0.86 -3.70 9.81
C ALA A 58 0.67 -2.24 10.28
N LYS A 59 0.62 -1.29 9.34
CA LYS A 59 0.37 0.13 9.66
C LYS A 59 -1.05 0.37 10.21
N ILE A 60 -2.05 -0.37 9.71
CA ILE A 60 -3.42 -0.30 10.22
C ILE A 60 -3.47 -0.87 11.65
N GLU A 61 -2.80 -1.99 11.90
CA GLU A 61 -2.74 -2.60 13.23
C GLU A 61 -2.03 -1.69 14.24
N GLU A 62 -0.92 -1.04 13.85
CA GLU A 62 -0.20 -0.08 14.69
C GLU A 62 -1.04 1.16 15.03
N SER A 63 -1.86 1.63 14.09
CA SER A 63 -2.68 2.84 14.26
C SER A 63 -4.06 2.57 14.87
N ALA A 64 -4.40 1.31 15.16
CA ALA A 64 -5.67 0.96 15.78
C ALA A 64 -5.73 1.48 17.24
N PRO A 65 -6.77 2.22 17.64
CA PRO A 65 -6.95 2.57 19.04
C PRO A 65 -7.13 1.29 19.87
N PRO A 66 -6.61 1.24 21.11
CA PRO A 66 -6.75 0.06 21.97
C PRO A 66 -8.22 -0.32 22.08
N ILE A 67 -8.51 -1.62 21.92
CA ILE A 67 -9.86 -2.21 21.88
C ILE A 67 -10.76 -1.77 23.05
N GLY A 68 -10.18 -1.26 24.16
CA GLY A 68 -10.88 -0.76 25.34
C GLY A 68 -11.32 0.72 25.35
N THR A 69 -11.02 1.57 24.35
CA THR A 69 -11.39 3.01 24.40
C THR A 69 -12.66 3.36 23.61
N ARG A 70 -13.34 2.38 23.01
CA ARG A 70 -14.69 2.59 22.46
C ARG A 70 -15.66 2.73 23.63
N LYS A 71 -15.78 3.93 24.22
CA LYS A 71 -16.93 4.23 25.10
C LYS A 71 -18.19 3.97 24.29
N ALA A 72 -18.89 2.88 24.61
CA ALA A 72 -20.24 2.66 24.14
C ALA A 72 -21.07 3.86 24.59
N LYS A 73 -21.47 4.74 23.65
CA LYS A 73 -22.64 5.59 23.88
C LYS A 73 -23.88 4.70 23.78
N ALA A 74 -24.03 3.79 24.73
CA ALA A 74 -25.29 3.14 25.04
C ALA A 74 -26.01 4.04 26.05
N SER A 75 -26.58 5.14 25.56
CA SER A 75 -27.68 5.87 26.21
C SER A 75 -28.02 7.06 25.34
N LEU A 76 -29.03 6.90 24.47
CA LEU A 76 -29.71 8.04 23.86
C LEU A 76 -31.21 7.80 23.56
N PHE A 77 -31.80 6.69 24.02
CA PHE A 77 -33.26 6.50 23.95
C PHE A 77 -33.78 5.68 25.13
N SER A 78 -33.88 6.32 26.29
CA SER A 78 -34.86 5.95 27.31
C SER A 78 -35.06 7.15 28.24
N GLU A 79 -35.80 8.15 27.75
CA GLU A 79 -36.60 9.09 28.55
C GLU A 79 -37.19 10.16 27.61
N ALA A 80 -38.36 9.85 27.04
CA ALA A 80 -39.37 10.85 26.71
C ALA A 80 -40.71 10.12 26.46
N LEU A 81 -41.58 10.26 27.48
CA LEU A 81 -43.03 10.01 27.53
C LEU A 81 -43.50 8.56 27.72
#